data_AF-Q0J478-F1
#
_entry.id   AF-Q0J478-F1
#
_cell.length_a   1.000
_cell.length_b   1.000
_cell.length_c   1.000
_cell.angle_alpha   90.00
_cell.angle_beta   90.00
_cell.angle_gamma   90.00
#
_symmetry.space_group_name_H-M   'P 1'
#
loop_
_entity.id
_entity.type
_entity.pdbx_description
1 polymer ?
#
loop_
_entity_poly.entity_id
_entity_poly.type
_entity_poly.pdbx_seq_one_letter_code
_entity_poly.pdbx_strand_id
1 'polypeptide(L)'
;RPNGGFLYVRAARRTVDFYRRWRDARRRFPPGTNEQHVLERAQAELSRRADVRMQFLDTAHCGGFCQLSRDMARVCTLHANCCTGLANKVHDLAAVLRDWRNYTAAPPAARRRGGFGWTTPGKCIR
;
A
#
# COMPACT_ATOMS: atom_id res chain seq x y z
N ARG A 1 -8.73 5.03 7.04
CA ARG A 1 -7.94 5.96 6.20
C ARG A 1 -7.42 5.20 4.97
N PRO A 2 -7.57 5.72 3.74
CA PRO A 2 -7.02 5.07 2.55
C PRO A 2 -5.49 5.11 2.54
N ASN A 3 -4.89 4.05 2.01
CA ASN A 3 -3.49 3.99 1.62
C ASN A 3 -3.43 4.05 0.10
N GLY A 4 -2.67 4.98 -0.46
CA GLY A 4 -2.55 5.16 -1.91
C GLY A 4 -1.54 4.23 -2.59
N GLY A 5 -0.90 3.33 -1.85
CA GLY A 5 0.22 2.52 -2.34
C GLY A 5 -0.17 1.39 -3.30
N PHE A 6 -1.41 0.90 -3.24
CA PHE A 6 -1.92 -0.11 -4.17
C PHE A 6 -3.42 0.08 -4.38
N LEU A 7 -3.84 0.10 -5.64
CA LEU A 7 -5.22 0.31 -6.06
C LEU A 7 -5.52 -0.62 -7.24
N TYR A 8 -6.69 -1.26 -7.22
CA TYR A 8 -7.23 -1.98 -8.37
C TYR A 8 -8.54 -1.34 -8.80
N VAL A 9 -8.67 -1.00 -10.08
CA VAL A 9 -9.90 -0.44 -10.63
C VAL A 9 -10.16 -1.02 -12.01
N ARG A 10 -11.34 -1.61 -12.21
CA ARG A 10 -11.80 -2.02 -13.54
C ARG A 10 -12.23 -0.80 -14.34
N ALA A 11 -11.72 -0.69 -15.57
CA ALA A 11 -12.10 0.39 -16.49
C ALA A 11 -13.61 0.32 -16.81
N ALA A 12 -14.31 1.41 -16.56
CA ALA A 12 -15.73 1.62 -16.86
C ALA A 12 -16.00 3.13 -16.90
N ARG A 13 -17.09 3.56 -17.55
CA ARG A 13 -17.46 4.99 -17.60
C ARG A 13 -17.48 5.64 -16.21
N ARG A 14 -18.07 4.97 -15.22
CA ARG A 14 -18.14 5.43 -13.83
C ARG A 14 -16.78 5.55 -13.13
N THR A 15 -15.87 4.61 -13.35
CA THR A 15 -14.54 4.66 -12.70
C THR A 15 -13.64 5.69 -13.36
N VAL A 16 -13.75 5.87 -14.68
CA VAL A 16 -13.11 6.99 -15.38
C VAL A 16 -13.63 8.33 -14.86
N ASP A 17 -14.94 8.46 -14.67
CA ASP A 17 -15.53 9.66 -14.07
C ASP A 17 -15.02 9.92 -12.65
N PHE A 18 -14.94 8.89 -11.80
CA PHE A 18 -14.33 9.00 -10.46
C PHE A 18 -12.91 9.58 -10.52
N TYR A 19 -12.03 9.03 -11.36
CA TYR A 19 -10.64 9.52 -11.46
C TYR A 19 -10.55 10.95 -12.00
N ARG A 20 -11.40 11.33 -12.96
CA ARG A 20 -11.47 12.72 -13.44
C ARG A 20 -11.85 13.67 -12.31
N ARG A 21 -12.90 13.33 -11.55
CA ARG A 21 -13.35 14.14 -10.41
C ARG A 21 -12.32 14.17 -9.29
N TRP A 22 -11.58 13.09 -9.05
CA TRP A 22 -10.50 13.06 -8.06
C TRP A 22 -9.36 14.00 -8.46
N ARG A 23 -8.89 13.91 -9.71
CA ARG A 23 -7.89 14.84 -10.25
C ARG A 23 -8.35 16.30 -10.12
N ASP A 24 -9.62 16.56 -10.40
CA ASP A 24 -10.21 17.89 -10.28
C ASP A 24 -10.36 18.36 -8.83
N ALA A 25 -10.66 17.45 -7.90
CA ALA A 25 -10.77 17.73 -6.48
C ALA A 25 -9.45 18.22 -5.88
N ARG A 26 -8.29 17.87 -6.43
CA ARG A 26 -6.97 18.39 -6.01
C ARG A 26 -6.93 19.91 -5.96
N ARG A 27 -7.65 20.61 -6.85
CA ARG A 27 -7.71 22.08 -6.88
C ARG A 27 -8.34 22.71 -5.62
N ARG A 28 -9.02 21.92 -4.80
CA ARG A 28 -9.63 22.37 -3.53
C ARG A 28 -8.64 22.33 -2.36
N PHE A 29 -7.40 21.88 -2.57
CA PHE A 29 -6.39 21.69 -1.54
C PHE A 29 -5.15 22.55 -1.81
N PRO A 30 -4.38 22.94 -0.77
CA PRO A 30 -3.13 23.67 -0.94
C PRO A 30 -2.15 22.97 -1.89
N PRO A 31 -1.33 23.74 -2.63
CA PRO A 31 -0.25 23.18 -3.43
C PRO A 31 0.64 22.23 -2.61
N GLY A 32 1.08 21.13 -3.22
CA GLY A 32 1.91 20.12 -2.55
C GLY A 32 1.15 19.12 -1.67
N THR A 33 -0.18 19.26 -1.50
CA THR A 33 -0.97 18.26 -0.77
C THR A 33 -0.81 16.86 -1.38
N ASN A 34 -0.52 15.88 -0.52
CA ASN A 34 -0.34 14.48 -0.90
C ASN A 34 -1.66 13.87 -1.41
N GLU A 35 -1.61 13.10 -2.50
CA GLU A 35 -2.78 12.45 -3.10
C GLU A 35 -3.56 11.53 -2.16
N GLN A 36 -2.89 10.85 -1.24
CA GLN A 36 -3.55 10.04 -0.21
C GLN A 36 -4.42 10.91 0.71
N HIS A 37 -3.99 12.14 1.01
CA HIS A 37 -4.78 13.08 1.81
C HIS A 37 -5.96 13.64 1.00
N VAL A 38 -5.77 13.96 -0.27
CA VAL A 38 -6.86 14.37 -1.17
C VAL A 38 -7.91 13.26 -1.26
N LEU A 39 -7.49 12.01 -1.48
CA LEU A 39 -8.38 10.86 -1.53
C LEU A 39 -9.13 10.66 -0.21
N GLU A 40 -8.41 10.70 0.92
CA GLU A 40 -9.00 10.57 2.24
C GLU A 40 -10.15 11.56 2.48
N ARG A 41 -9.97 12.81 2.06
CA ARG A 41 -10.93 13.91 2.26
C ARG A 41 -12.07 13.90 1.23
N ALA A 42 -11.82 13.45 0.00
CA ALA A 42 -12.79 13.55 -1.09
C ALA A 42 -13.52 12.22 -1.41
N GLN A 43 -12.97 11.06 -1.03
CA GLN A 43 -13.45 9.74 -1.48
C GLN A 43 -14.96 9.52 -1.29
N ALA A 44 -15.56 9.96 -0.19
CA ALA A 44 -16.97 9.72 0.09
C ALA A 44 -17.90 10.53 -0.82
N GLU A 45 -17.55 11.79 -1.08
CA GLU A 45 -18.25 12.64 -2.05
C GLU A 45 -18.09 12.08 -3.46
N LEU A 46 -16.85 11.79 -3.85
CA LEU A 46 -16.51 11.34 -5.20
C LEU A 46 -17.14 9.99 -5.53
N SER A 47 -17.11 9.06 -4.58
CA SER A 47 -17.71 7.72 -4.73
C SER A 47 -19.20 7.82 -4.96
N ARG A 48 -19.89 8.68 -4.20
CA ARG A 48 -21.33 8.93 -4.34
C ARG A 48 -21.69 9.59 -5.67
N ARG A 49 -20.90 10.59 -6.09
CA ARG A 49 -21.14 11.33 -7.35
C ARG A 49 -20.89 10.49 -8.60
N ALA A 50 -19.92 9.59 -8.54
CA ALA A 50 -19.59 8.70 -9.66
C ALA A 50 -20.31 7.35 -9.60
N ASP A 51 -21.16 7.11 -8.60
CA ASP A 51 -21.80 5.81 -8.35
C ASP A 51 -20.80 4.64 -8.35
N VAL A 52 -19.71 4.81 -7.60
CA VAL A 52 -18.70 3.76 -7.38
C VAL A 52 -18.62 3.40 -5.91
N ARG A 53 -18.37 2.13 -5.62
CA ARG A 53 -18.05 1.66 -4.27
C ARG A 53 -16.55 1.49 -4.13
N MET A 54 -15.97 2.09 -3.10
CA MET A 54 -14.59 1.83 -2.71
C MET A 54 -14.57 0.70 -1.68
N GLN A 55 -13.83 -0.36 -2.00
CA GLN A 55 -13.59 -1.47 -1.07
C GLN A 55 -12.14 -1.37 -0.58
N PHE A 56 -11.97 -1.41 0.74
CA PHE A 56 -10.64 -1.49 1.33
C PHE A 56 -10.16 -2.93 1.31
N LEU A 57 -8.89 -3.12 0.95
CA LEU A 57 -8.23 -4.41 1.06
C LEU A 57 -7.92 -4.70 2.53
N ASP A 58 -8.00 -5.97 2.91
CA ASP A 58 -7.61 -6.42 4.24
C ASP A 58 -6.10 -6.26 4.42
N THR A 59 -5.71 -5.52 5.46
CA THR A 59 -4.31 -5.27 5.82
C THR A 59 -3.53 -6.54 6.17
N ALA A 60 -4.21 -7.67 6.42
CA ALA A 60 -3.54 -8.98 6.54
C ALA A 60 -2.82 -9.40 5.24
N HIS A 61 -3.29 -8.93 4.08
CA HIS A 61 -2.71 -9.24 2.76
C HIS A 61 -1.86 -8.10 2.19
N CYS A 62 -1.95 -6.90 2.77
CA CYS A 62 -1.21 -5.71 2.35
C CYS A 62 -0.37 -5.20 3.52
N GLY A 63 0.89 -5.61 3.57
CA GLY A 63 1.84 -5.18 4.59
C GLY A 63 2.39 -3.78 4.32
N GLY A 64 2.90 -3.13 5.36
CA GLY A 64 3.72 -1.94 5.21
C GLY A 64 4.72 -1.79 6.33
N PHE A 65 5.78 -1.00 6.12
CA PHE A 65 6.85 -0.84 7.10
C PHE A 65 6.36 -0.55 8.52
N CYS A 66 5.48 0.43 8.73
CA CYS A 66 5.00 0.75 10.08
C CYS A 66 3.98 -0.25 10.66
N GLN A 67 3.53 -1.22 9.86
CA GLN A 67 2.62 -2.30 10.26
C GLN A 67 3.05 -3.59 9.56
N LEU A 68 4.30 -3.97 9.79
CA LEU A 68 4.91 -5.11 9.11
C LEU A 68 4.22 -6.39 9.61
N SER A 69 3.49 -7.09 8.72
CA SER A 69 2.81 -8.33 9.09
C SER A 69 3.82 -9.38 9.52
N ARG A 70 3.55 -10.09 10.63
CA ARG A 70 4.39 -11.22 11.05
C ARG A 70 4.14 -12.48 10.23
N ASP A 71 3.03 -12.54 9.51
CA ASP A 71 2.65 -13.69 8.70
C ASP A 71 3.04 -13.46 7.24
N MET A 72 4.25 -13.89 6.89
CA MET A 72 4.73 -13.82 5.51
C MET A 72 3.86 -14.64 4.55
N ALA A 73 3.14 -15.67 5.01
CA ALA A 73 2.33 -16.51 4.13
C ALA A 73 1.07 -15.79 3.60
N ARG A 74 0.57 -14.77 4.32
CA ARG A 74 -0.64 -14.02 3.94
C ARG A 74 -0.35 -12.76 3.14
N VAL A 75 0.84 -12.16 3.31
CA VAL A 75 1.21 -10.92 2.63
C VAL A 75 1.33 -11.16 1.12
N CYS A 76 0.55 -10.41 0.34
CA CYS A 76 0.62 -10.39 -1.12
C CYS A 76 1.38 -9.16 -1.64
N THR A 77 1.30 -8.04 -0.92
CA THR A 77 2.00 -6.80 -1.28
C THR A 77 2.61 -6.16 -0.03
N LEU A 78 3.75 -5.48 -0.19
CA LEU A 78 4.41 -4.75 0.89
C LEU A 78 4.78 -3.35 0.41
N HIS A 79 4.27 -2.33 1.12
CA HIS A 79 4.50 -0.92 0.80
C HIS A 79 5.43 -0.27 1.83
N ALA A 80 6.46 0.45 1.38
CA ALA A 80 7.32 1.31 2.22
C ALA A 80 6.60 2.59 2.72
N ASN A 81 5.48 2.40 3.44
CA ASN A 81 4.77 3.47 4.14
C ASN A 81 5.58 3.96 5.36
N CYS A 82 5.19 5.11 5.92
CA CYS A 82 5.90 5.73 7.05
C CYS A 82 7.41 5.95 6.80
N CYS A 83 7.80 6.10 5.53
CA CYS A 83 9.19 6.29 5.13
C CYS A 83 9.36 7.54 4.28
N THR A 84 10.35 8.36 4.63
CA THR A 84 10.74 9.57 3.91
C THR A 84 12.09 9.35 3.23
N GLY A 85 12.20 9.84 1.99
CA GLY A 85 13.40 9.72 1.17
C GLY A 85 13.41 8.46 0.29
N LEU A 86 13.61 8.66 -1.02
CA LEU A 86 13.62 7.58 -2.00
C LEU A 86 14.74 6.56 -1.71
N ALA A 87 15.94 7.03 -1.38
CA ALA A 87 17.07 6.15 -1.07
C ALA A 87 16.81 5.23 0.13
N ASN A 88 16.13 5.73 1.16
CA ASN A 88 15.73 4.94 2.33
C ASN A 88 14.71 3.87 1.93
N LYS A 89 13.67 4.26 1.17
CA LYS A 89 12.66 3.33 0.66
C LYS A 89 13.28 2.19 -0.14
N VAL A 90 14.15 2.52 -1.10
CA VAL A 90 14.80 1.52 -1.97
C VAL A 90 15.69 0.58 -1.15
N HIS A 91 16.47 1.11 -0.22
CA HIS A 91 17.36 0.31 0.63
C HIS A 91 16.58 -0.70 1.46
N ASP A 92 15.55 -0.25 2.20
CA ASP A 92 14.80 -1.15 3.07
C ASP A 92 13.91 -2.10 2.26
N LEU A 93 13.35 -1.67 1.12
CA LEU A 93 12.60 -2.54 0.22
C LEU A 93 13.47 -3.67 -0.36
N ALA A 94 14.75 -3.39 -0.65
CA ALA A 94 15.67 -4.42 -1.09
C ALA A 94 15.92 -5.48 0.00
N ALA A 95 15.98 -5.07 1.27
CA ALA A 95 16.14 -5.99 2.39
C ALA A 95 14.89 -6.90 2.55
N VAL A 96 13.68 -6.32 2.63
CA VAL A 96 12.46 -7.14 2.75
C VAL A 96 12.19 -8.01 1.51
N LEU A 97 12.59 -7.56 0.31
CA LEU A 97 12.50 -8.38 -0.90
C LEU A 97 13.43 -9.60 -0.83
N ARG A 98 14.62 -9.46 -0.25
CA ARG A 98 15.53 -10.59 -0.02
C ARG A 98 14.92 -11.58 0.96
N ASP A 99 14.30 -11.11 2.04
CA ASP A 99 13.62 -11.98 3.00
C ASP A 99 12.45 -12.73 2.35
N TRP A 100 11.67 -12.03 1.52
CA TRP A 100 10.60 -12.65 0.73
C TRP A 100 11.12 -13.75 -0.20
N ARG A 101 12.23 -13.52 -0.89
CA ARG A 101 12.87 -14.52 -1.76
C ARG A 101 13.34 -15.73 -0.97
N ASN A 102 13.98 -15.53 0.18
CA ASN A 102 14.41 -16.61 1.06
C ASN A 102 13.24 -17.45 1.57
N TYR A 103 12.15 -16.78 1.98
CA TYR A 103 10.92 -17.46 2.41
C TYR A 103 10.28 -18.26 1.28
N THR A 104 10.09 -17.66 0.11
CA THR A 104 9.39 -18.31 -1.03
C THR A 104 10.21 -19.43 -1.67
N ALA A 105 11.54 -19.37 -1.61
CA ALA A 105 12.42 -20.45 -2.05
C ALA A 105 12.40 -21.67 -1.10
N ALA A 106 11.94 -21.51 0.15
CA ALA A 106 11.97 -22.57 1.13
C ALA A 106 10.89 -23.64 0.89
N PRO A 107 11.21 -24.93 1.12
CA PRO A 107 10.22 -26.01 1.04
C PRO A 107 9.01 -25.75 1.95
N PRO A 108 7.79 -26.20 1.57
CA PRO A 108 6.60 -26.00 2.39
C PRO A 108 6.74 -26.43 3.85
N ALA A 109 7.48 -27.52 4.12
CA ALA A 109 7.74 -27.97 5.49
C ALA A 109 8.61 -27.00 6.29
N ALA A 110 9.59 -26.35 5.66
CA ALA A 110 10.42 -25.34 6.30
C ALA A 110 9.59 -24.07 6.59
N ARG A 111 8.77 -23.62 5.63
CA ARG A 111 7.86 -22.49 5.84
C ARG A 111 6.89 -22.72 7.00
N ARG A 112 6.34 -23.95 7.14
CA ARG A 112 5.47 -24.33 8.26
C ARG A 112 6.19 -24.40 9.61
N ARG A 113 7.46 -24.81 9.63
CA ARG A 113 8.28 -24.79 10.86
C ARG A 113 8.53 -23.37 11.37
N GLY A 114 8.41 -22.36 10.52
CA GLY A 114 8.64 -20.96 10.87
C GLY A 114 10.12 -20.59 10.84
N GLY A 115 10.50 -19.56 11.59
CA GLY A 115 11.86 -19.00 11.60
C GLY A 115 12.14 -18.00 10.48
N PHE A 116 11.18 -17.78 9.57
CA PHE A 116 11.23 -16.69 8.61
C PHE A 116 10.63 -15.43 9.23
N GLY A 117 11.23 -14.30 8.90
CA GLY A 117 10.76 -12.99 9.31
C GLY A 117 11.31 -11.94 8.39
N TRP A 118 10.77 -10.75 8.51
CA TRP A 118 11.26 -9.59 7.79
C TRP A 118 12.43 -8.95 8.55
N THR A 119 13.41 -8.48 7.80
CA THR A 119 14.40 -7.51 8.27
C THR A 119 13.66 -6.21 8.61
N THR A 120 13.83 -5.71 9.83
CA THR A 120 13.26 -4.43 10.25
C THR A 120 13.80 -3.29 9.35
N PRO A 121 12.92 -2.44 8.76
CA PRO A 121 13.33 -1.31 7.93
C PRO A 121 14.12 -0.26 8.71
N GLY A 122 15.45 -0.39 8.80
CA GLY A 122 16.27 0.44 9.68
C GLY A 122 16.52 1.88 9.20
N LYS A 123 16.30 2.18 7.91
CA LYS A 123 16.42 3.57 7.41
C LYS A 123 15.09 4.31 7.43
N CYS A 124 13.99 3.59 7.22
CA CYS A 124 12.64 4.12 7.21
C CYS A 124 12.04 4.21 8.62
N ILE A 125 12.31 3.22 9.48
CA ILE A 125 11.82 3.14 10.84
C ILE A 125 13.03 3.19 11.77
N ARG A 126 13.23 4.35 12.37
CA ARG A 126 14.20 4.59 13.43
C ARG A 126 13.46 4.77 14.75
#